data_AF-S0J1V4-F1
#
_entry.id   AF-S0J1V4-F1
#
_cell.length_a   1.000
_cell.length_b   1.000
_cell.length_c   1.000
_cell.angle_alpha   90.00
_cell.angle_beta   90.00
_cell.angle_gamma   90.00
#
_symmetry.space_group_name_H-M   'P 1'
#
loop_
_entity.id
_entity.type
_entity.pdbx_description
1 polymer ?
#
loop_
_entity_poly.entity_id
_entity_poly.type
_entity_poly.pdbx_seq_one_letter_code
_entity_poly.pdbx_strand_id
1 'polypeptide(L)'
;MSFQSLKEIVTAAAEQKKPFFRIVLEDDMSERMVSEEESFTAMRHMYDTMGRADESYDGTMKSASGLVGNDGQKLEEALKAGKTISGSFMSEVMIRALKMGESNACMKRIVAAPTAGSCGVMPAVFLTYQKYFDVSDEKMTEAMFTAAGIGTVIAERAFIAGATGGCQAEIGSASAMAAGGLAYLMGGGEQEIVHASAMALKGLLGLVCDPVAGLVEVPCVKRNVIGAVNAVASADLAMAGITSRIPPDEVIDAMRTIGMALPCSLKETGEGGLAATPTGLKVMEELARPEEERGTPGYRKSDRNRDLRGK
;
A
#
# COMPACT_ATOMS: atom_id res chain seq x y z
N MET A 1 21.90 4.86 -13.39
CA MET A 1 21.06 5.59 -14.36
C MET A 1 19.66 5.10 -14.10
N SER A 2 18.77 5.94 -13.55
CA SER A 2 17.40 5.49 -13.28
C SER A 2 16.75 4.94 -14.56
N PHE A 3 16.23 3.71 -14.49
CA PHE A 3 15.54 3.05 -15.60
C PHE A 3 14.26 3.81 -15.97
N GLN A 4 14.05 4.06 -17.27
CA GLN A 4 12.90 4.83 -17.76
C GLN A 4 11.73 3.93 -18.17
N SER A 5 11.93 2.61 -18.24
CA SER A 5 10.91 1.64 -18.61
C SER A 5 11.14 0.27 -17.97
N LEU A 6 10.07 -0.48 -17.76
CA LEU A 6 10.15 -1.89 -17.37
C LEU A 6 10.80 -2.71 -18.48
N LYS A 7 10.56 -2.34 -19.75
CA LYS A 7 11.24 -2.94 -20.90
C LYS A 7 12.76 -2.83 -20.82
N GLU A 8 13.31 -1.70 -20.37
CA GLU A 8 14.77 -1.55 -20.19
C GLU A 8 15.30 -2.52 -19.14
N ILE A 9 14.64 -2.64 -17.98
CA ILE A 9 15.07 -3.56 -16.93
C ILE A 9 15.04 -5.01 -17.43
N VAL A 10 13.95 -5.40 -18.12
CA VAL A 10 13.81 -6.75 -18.70
C VAL A 10 14.87 -7.02 -19.78
N THR A 11 15.17 -6.03 -20.60
CA THR A 11 16.20 -6.16 -21.66
C THR A 11 17.59 -6.31 -21.03
N ALA A 12 17.92 -5.49 -20.03
CA ALA A 12 19.18 -5.57 -19.31
C ALA A 12 19.34 -6.91 -18.56
N ALA A 13 18.26 -7.41 -17.94
CA ALA A 13 18.24 -8.72 -17.30
C ALA A 13 18.58 -9.84 -18.30
N ALA A 14 17.97 -9.81 -19.49
CA ALA A 14 18.23 -10.78 -20.54
C ALA A 14 19.66 -10.69 -21.12
N GLU A 15 20.14 -9.49 -21.43
CA GLU A 15 21.46 -9.26 -22.01
C GLU A 15 22.59 -9.63 -21.02
N GLN A 16 22.42 -9.30 -19.75
CA GLN A 16 23.42 -9.56 -18.71
C GLN A 16 23.26 -10.94 -18.06
N LYS A 17 22.19 -11.68 -18.38
CA LYS A 17 21.82 -12.97 -17.76
C LYS A 17 21.74 -12.87 -16.23
N LYS A 18 21.14 -11.78 -15.76
CA LYS A 18 20.90 -11.50 -14.33
C LYS A 18 19.40 -11.39 -14.11
N PRO A 19 18.88 -11.85 -12.96
CA PRO A 19 17.47 -11.70 -12.65
C PRO A 19 17.11 -10.22 -12.46
N PHE A 20 15.83 -9.89 -12.68
CA PHE A 20 15.29 -8.52 -12.57
C PHE A 20 15.80 -7.75 -11.33
N PHE A 21 15.73 -8.36 -10.15
CA PHE A 21 16.14 -7.70 -8.90
C PHE A 21 17.62 -7.33 -8.86
N ARG A 22 18.50 -8.12 -9.51
CA ARG A 22 19.95 -7.84 -9.54
C ARG A 22 20.25 -6.61 -10.38
N ILE A 23 19.52 -6.43 -11.49
CA ILE A 23 19.61 -5.22 -12.31
C ILE A 23 19.22 -3.98 -11.49
N VAL A 24 18.14 -4.07 -10.71
CA VAL A 24 17.69 -2.96 -9.85
C VAL A 24 18.67 -2.70 -8.71
N LEU A 25 19.18 -3.74 -8.05
CA LEU A 25 20.19 -3.62 -6.99
C LEU A 25 21.46 -2.93 -7.48
N GLU A 26 21.97 -3.30 -8.66
CA GLU A 26 23.17 -2.68 -9.23
C GLU A 26 22.96 -1.21 -9.59
N ASP A 27 21.76 -0.84 -10.06
CA ASP A 27 21.42 0.56 -10.31
C ASP A 27 21.34 1.36 -9.01
N ASP A 28 20.69 0.83 -7.98
CA ASP A 28 20.62 1.44 -6.65
C ASP A 28 22.02 1.62 -6.02
N MET A 29 22.90 0.62 -6.14
CA MET A 29 24.30 0.71 -5.73
C MET A 29 25.03 1.85 -6.47
N SER A 30 24.82 1.96 -7.79
CA SER A 30 25.44 3.00 -8.60
C SER A 30 24.90 4.39 -8.28
N GLU A 31 23.60 4.53 -8.06
CA GLU A 31 22.96 5.82 -7.78
C GLU A 31 23.36 6.36 -6.41
N ARG A 32 23.36 5.48 -5.40
CA ARG A 32 23.72 5.86 -4.03
C ARG A 32 25.22 5.83 -3.75
N MET A 33 26.02 5.32 -4.69
CA MET A 33 27.47 5.10 -4.55
C MET A 33 27.81 4.26 -3.30
N VAL A 34 27.09 3.15 -3.12
CA VAL A 34 27.24 2.24 -1.97
C VAL A 34 27.64 0.83 -2.41
N SER A 35 28.19 0.05 -1.49
CA SER A 35 28.44 -1.38 -1.71
C SER A 35 27.14 -2.19 -1.80
N GLU A 36 27.24 -3.40 -2.35
CA GLU A 36 26.12 -4.35 -2.39
C GLU A 36 25.60 -4.67 -0.98
N GLU A 37 26.50 -4.88 -0.02
CA GLU A 37 26.15 -5.21 1.36
C GLU A 37 25.36 -4.06 2.03
N GLU A 38 25.80 -2.82 1.85
CA GLU A 38 25.09 -1.65 2.37
C GLU A 38 23.72 -1.48 1.72
N SER A 39 23.63 -1.70 0.41
CA SER A 39 22.36 -1.61 -0.31
C SER A 39 21.36 -2.67 0.14
N PHE A 40 21.81 -3.92 0.16
CA PHE A 40 20.99 -5.06 0.57
C PHE A 40 20.55 -4.94 2.04
N THR A 41 21.44 -4.50 2.93
CA THR A 41 21.13 -4.28 4.35
C THR A 41 20.08 -3.18 4.53
N ALA A 42 20.17 -2.08 3.78
CA ALA A 42 19.17 -1.02 3.83
C ALA A 42 17.78 -1.52 3.37
N MET A 43 17.74 -2.29 2.28
CA MET A 43 16.50 -2.88 1.78
C MET A 43 15.89 -3.89 2.77
N ARG A 44 16.73 -4.77 3.34
CA ARG A 44 16.32 -5.70 4.39
C ARG A 44 15.77 -4.95 5.61
N HIS A 45 16.42 -3.87 6.04
CA HIS A 45 15.95 -3.08 7.16
C HIS A 45 14.54 -2.49 6.95
N MET A 46 14.23 -2.05 5.72
CA MET A 46 12.88 -1.60 5.37
C MET A 46 11.86 -2.74 5.48
N TYR A 47 12.21 -3.92 4.96
CA TYR A 47 11.34 -5.10 5.07
C TYR A 47 11.13 -5.56 6.52
N ASP A 48 12.19 -5.62 7.34
CA ASP A 48 12.09 -5.92 8.76
C ASP A 48 11.19 -4.91 9.48
N THR A 49 11.25 -3.63 9.08
CA THR A 49 10.43 -2.58 9.67
C THR A 49 8.96 -2.75 9.30
N MET A 50 8.65 -3.25 8.10
CA MET A 50 7.29 -3.66 7.74
C MET A 50 6.80 -4.81 8.65
N GLY A 51 7.64 -5.81 8.90
CA GLY A 51 7.33 -6.92 9.82
C GLY A 51 7.05 -6.45 11.25
N ARG A 52 7.93 -5.60 11.80
CA ARG A 52 7.74 -5.01 13.14
C ARG A 52 6.48 -4.14 13.23
N ALA A 53 6.13 -3.44 12.16
CA ALA A 53 4.90 -2.65 12.11
C ALA A 53 3.67 -3.56 12.22
N ASP A 54 3.65 -4.70 11.51
CA ASP A 54 2.60 -5.73 11.61
C ASP A 54 2.46 -6.33 13.00
N GLU A 55 3.58 -6.71 13.62
CA GLU A 55 3.61 -7.26 14.97
C GLU A 55 3.14 -6.26 16.03
N SER A 56 3.35 -4.96 15.79
CA SER A 56 2.98 -3.90 16.73
C SER A 56 1.50 -3.48 16.68
N TYR A 57 0.70 -4.09 15.80
CA TYR A 57 -0.71 -3.75 15.67
C TYR A 57 -1.51 -4.05 16.94
N ASP A 58 -2.33 -3.10 17.36
CA ASP A 58 -3.24 -3.21 18.50
C ASP A 58 -4.69 -3.23 18.00
N GLY A 59 -5.38 -4.36 18.13
CA GLY A 59 -6.77 -4.53 17.69
C GLY A 59 -7.79 -3.66 18.43
N THR A 60 -7.39 -2.96 19.49
CA THR A 60 -8.26 -2.04 20.24
C THR A 60 -8.07 -0.58 19.81
N MET A 61 -7.05 -0.28 19.01
CA MET A 61 -6.73 1.10 18.63
C MET A 61 -7.79 1.70 17.69
N LYS A 62 -7.95 3.02 17.82
CA LYS A 62 -8.77 3.84 16.93
C LYS A 62 -8.00 5.10 16.59
N SER A 63 -8.20 5.60 15.39
CA SER A 63 -7.60 6.87 14.98
C SER A 63 -8.18 8.03 15.78
N ALA A 64 -7.49 9.18 15.76
CA ALA A 64 -7.93 10.37 16.51
C ALA A 64 -9.32 10.86 16.06
N SER A 65 -9.69 10.64 14.80
CA SER A 65 -11.03 10.97 14.27
C SER A 65 -12.11 9.97 14.74
N GLY A 66 -11.72 8.77 15.14
CA GLY A 66 -12.61 7.65 15.45
C GLY A 66 -13.22 6.96 14.23
N LEU A 67 -12.90 7.37 12.99
CA LEU A 67 -13.50 6.81 11.76
C LEU A 67 -12.96 5.43 11.40
N VAL A 68 -11.74 5.09 11.83
CA VAL A 68 -11.08 3.82 11.54
C VAL A 68 -10.38 3.25 12.77
N GLY A 69 -10.17 1.93 12.76
CA GLY A 69 -9.65 1.15 13.88
C GLY A 69 -10.48 -0.11 14.06
N ASN A 70 -9.83 -1.16 14.57
CA ASN A 70 -10.37 -2.49 14.88
C ASN A 70 -10.98 -3.33 13.74
N ASP A 71 -10.98 -2.88 12.50
CA ASP A 71 -11.49 -3.68 11.38
C ASP A 71 -10.58 -4.88 11.06
N GLY A 72 -9.26 -4.73 11.24
CA GLY A 72 -8.32 -5.86 11.15
C GLY A 72 -8.66 -6.99 12.13
N GLN A 73 -8.97 -6.63 13.38
CA GLN A 73 -9.40 -7.56 14.42
C GLN A 73 -10.73 -8.24 14.07
N LYS A 74 -11.73 -7.47 13.60
CA LYS A 74 -13.04 -8.03 13.19
C LYS A 74 -12.89 -9.06 12.08
N LEU A 75 -12.05 -8.79 11.08
CA LEU A 75 -11.85 -9.72 9.97
C LEU A 75 -11.08 -10.97 10.41
N GLU A 76 -10.12 -10.82 11.33
CA GLU A 76 -9.42 -11.96 11.93
C GLU A 76 -10.37 -12.88 12.71
N GLU A 77 -11.30 -12.31 13.49
CA GLU A 77 -12.35 -13.05 14.19
C GLU A 77 -13.31 -13.75 13.21
N ALA A 78 -13.69 -13.07 12.12
CA ALA A 78 -14.53 -13.65 11.09
C ALA A 78 -13.85 -14.84 10.39
N LEU A 79 -12.54 -14.75 10.11
CA LEU A 79 -11.75 -15.86 9.55
C LEU A 79 -11.70 -17.04 10.53
N LYS A 80 -11.38 -16.80 11.80
CA LYS A 80 -11.35 -17.85 12.85
C LYS A 80 -12.70 -18.54 13.03
N ALA A 81 -13.79 -17.81 12.84
CA ALA A 81 -15.16 -18.33 12.89
C ALA A 81 -15.62 -19.02 11.59
N GLY A 82 -14.77 -19.12 10.56
CA GLY A 82 -15.11 -19.74 9.28
C GLY A 82 -16.13 -18.96 8.45
N LYS A 83 -16.23 -17.63 8.65
CA LYS A 83 -17.21 -16.76 7.97
C LYS A 83 -16.70 -16.12 6.68
N THR A 84 -15.41 -16.28 6.36
CA THR A 84 -14.82 -15.71 5.14
C THR A 84 -14.87 -16.72 3.99
N ILE A 85 -15.19 -16.24 2.78
CA ILE A 85 -15.31 -17.09 1.57
C ILE A 85 -14.07 -17.05 0.68
N SER A 86 -13.15 -16.11 0.90
CA SER A 86 -12.00 -15.86 0.03
C SER A 86 -10.83 -16.83 0.24
N GLY A 87 -10.97 -17.79 1.16
CA GLY A 87 -9.89 -18.68 1.60
C GLY A 87 -8.93 -18.02 2.61
N SER A 88 -8.13 -18.87 3.27
CA SER A 88 -7.28 -18.45 4.39
C SER A 88 -6.15 -17.49 3.98
N PHE A 89 -5.48 -17.78 2.86
CA PHE A 89 -4.38 -16.94 2.37
C PHE A 89 -4.87 -15.51 2.06
N MET A 90 -5.89 -15.39 1.22
CA MET A 90 -6.44 -14.08 0.85
C MET A 90 -7.04 -13.36 2.06
N SER A 91 -7.69 -14.09 2.98
CA SER A 91 -8.20 -13.49 4.22
C SER A 91 -7.07 -12.89 5.07
N GLU A 92 -5.94 -13.59 5.22
CA GLU A 92 -4.77 -13.08 5.95
C GLU A 92 -4.18 -11.83 5.28
N VAL A 93 -4.09 -11.82 3.94
CA VAL A 93 -3.68 -10.62 3.17
C VAL A 93 -4.59 -9.44 3.49
N MET A 94 -5.92 -9.64 3.44
CA MET A 94 -6.87 -8.58 3.75
C MET A 94 -6.75 -8.09 5.20
N ILE A 95 -6.54 -9.01 6.16
CA ILE A 95 -6.34 -8.68 7.58
C ILE A 95 -5.10 -7.80 7.74
N ARG A 96 -3.94 -8.20 7.19
CA ARG A 96 -2.71 -7.41 7.29
C ARG A 96 -2.84 -6.04 6.63
N ALA A 97 -3.51 -5.96 5.48
CA ALA A 97 -3.73 -4.68 4.80
C ALA A 97 -4.56 -3.71 5.66
N LEU A 98 -5.62 -4.21 6.33
CA LEU A 98 -6.38 -3.43 7.31
C LEU A 98 -5.50 -3.00 8.47
N LYS A 99 -4.75 -3.94 9.06
CA LYS A 99 -3.87 -3.66 10.21
C LYS A 99 -2.88 -2.54 9.90
N MET A 100 -2.23 -2.59 8.75
CA MET A 100 -1.26 -1.58 8.32
C MET A 100 -1.91 -0.23 8.01
N GLY A 101 -3.04 -0.22 7.31
CA GLY A 101 -3.77 1.02 7.06
C GLY A 101 -4.25 1.70 8.34
N GLU A 102 -4.74 0.91 9.31
CA GLU A 102 -5.17 1.43 10.61
C GLU A 102 -3.99 1.91 11.46
N SER A 103 -2.85 1.21 11.42
CA SER A 103 -1.61 1.65 12.09
C SER A 103 -1.16 3.01 11.57
N ASN A 104 -1.20 3.22 10.24
CA ASN A 104 -0.92 4.51 9.62
C ASN A 104 -1.89 5.59 10.11
N ALA A 105 -3.20 5.31 10.08
CA ALA A 105 -4.22 6.25 10.57
C ALA A 105 -4.07 6.59 12.07
N CYS A 106 -3.50 5.69 12.86
CA CYS A 106 -3.19 5.90 14.28
C CYS A 106 -1.79 6.49 14.52
N MET A 107 -1.13 7.01 13.48
CA MET A 107 0.19 7.64 13.53
C MET A 107 1.28 6.71 14.11
N LYS A 108 1.14 5.40 13.92
CA LYS A 108 2.17 4.42 14.26
C LYS A 108 3.27 4.42 13.21
N ARG A 109 4.38 3.75 13.50
CA ARG A 109 5.47 3.58 12.55
C ARG A 109 5.03 2.69 11.39
N ILE A 110 5.23 3.18 10.17
CA ILE A 110 4.97 2.45 8.92
C ILE A 110 6.15 2.63 7.95
N VAL A 111 6.15 1.84 6.87
CA VAL A 111 7.06 2.03 5.73
C VAL A 111 6.21 2.44 4.53
N ALA A 112 6.54 3.56 3.90
CA ALA A 112 5.84 4.04 2.72
C ALA A 112 6.09 3.09 1.53
N ALA A 113 5.03 2.79 0.77
CA ALA A 113 5.09 1.82 -0.33
C ALA A 113 4.01 2.07 -1.40
N PRO A 114 4.18 3.01 -2.34
CA PRO A 114 5.19 4.06 -2.34
C PRO A 114 4.81 5.26 -1.44
N THR A 115 3.56 5.39 -1.00
CA THR A 115 3.12 6.45 -0.07
C THR A 115 2.70 5.89 1.28
N ALA A 116 2.49 6.77 2.26
CA ALA A 116 1.87 6.40 3.53
C ALA A 116 0.42 5.90 3.34
N GLY A 117 -0.32 6.46 2.38
CA GLY A 117 -1.70 6.05 2.10
C GLY A 117 -1.84 4.64 1.51
N SER A 118 -0.79 4.13 0.87
CA SER A 118 -0.74 2.77 0.30
C SER A 118 0.18 1.81 1.06
N CYS A 119 0.63 2.19 2.26
CA CYS A 119 1.66 1.47 3.01
C CYS A 119 1.28 0.04 3.39
N GLY A 120 -0.01 -0.32 3.35
CA GLY A 120 -0.50 -1.64 3.72
C GLY A 120 -0.47 -2.67 2.61
N VAL A 121 -0.35 -2.28 1.34
CA VAL A 121 -0.47 -3.21 0.20
C VAL A 121 0.71 -4.19 0.15
N MET A 122 1.94 -3.70 0.03
CA MET A 122 3.13 -4.54 -0.05
C MET A 122 3.33 -5.45 1.17
N PRO A 123 3.33 -4.95 2.42
CA PRO A 123 3.54 -5.81 3.58
C PRO A 123 2.44 -6.86 3.74
N ALA A 124 1.19 -6.53 3.40
CA ALA A 124 0.11 -7.50 3.45
C ALA A 124 0.34 -8.71 2.54
N VAL A 125 0.84 -8.46 1.33
CA VAL A 125 1.16 -9.54 0.37
C VAL A 125 2.43 -10.28 0.81
N PHE A 126 3.52 -9.56 1.07
CA PHE A 126 4.83 -10.16 1.27
C PHE A 126 4.92 -10.92 2.60
N LEU A 127 4.49 -10.32 3.71
CA LEU A 127 4.55 -10.98 5.02
C LEU A 127 3.61 -12.20 5.07
N THR A 128 2.46 -12.14 4.39
CA THR A 128 1.57 -13.30 4.29
C THR A 128 2.21 -14.40 3.45
N TYR A 129 2.79 -14.07 2.30
CA TYR A 129 3.47 -15.05 1.46
C TYR A 129 4.65 -15.71 2.18
N GLN A 130 5.50 -14.91 2.83
CA GLN A 130 6.62 -15.41 3.61
C GLN A 130 6.16 -16.41 4.68
N LYS A 131 5.11 -16.07 5.44
CA LYS A 131 4.54 -16.94 6.48
C LYS A 131 3.97 -18.25 5.92
N TYR A 132 3.31 -18.22 4.77
CA TYR A 132 2.65 -19.41 4.20
C TYR A 132 3.62 -20.36 3.49
N PHE A 133 4.70 -19.83 2.92
CA PHE A 133 5.61 -20.59 2.06
C PHE A 133 7.04 -20.69 2.62
N ASP A 134 7.26 -20.26 3.87
CA ASP A 134 8.54 -20.35 4.60
C ASP A 134 9.73 -19.78 3.80
N VAL A 135 9.54 -18.59 3.26
CA VAL A 135 10.53 -17.93 2.38
C VAL A 135 11.60 -17.22 3.21
N SER A 136 12.86 -17.33 2.79
CA SER A 136 13.98 -16.68 3.49
C SER A 136 13.93 -15.15 3.39
N ASP A 137 14.43 -14.47 4.42
CA ASP A 137 14.53 -13.01 4.44
C ASP A 137 15.39 -12.46 3.30
N GLU A 138 16.38 -13.23 2.84
CA GLU A 138 17.17 -12.90 1.65
C GLU A 138 16.27 -12.81 0.42
N LYS A 139 15.47 -13.85 0.16
CA LYS A 139 14.57 -13.88 -1.00
C LYS A 139 13.47 -12.81 -0.91
N MET A 140 12.99 -12.49 0.29
CA MET A 140 12.07 -11.37 0.51
C MET A 140 12.73 -10.02 0.21
N THR A 141 14.01 -9.87 0.55
CA THR A 141 14.79 -8.66 0.24
C THR A 141 14.99 -8.49 -1.28
N GLU A 142 15.24 -9.59 -2.00
CA GLU A 142 15.28 -9.59 -3.47
C GLU A 142 13.93 -9.20 -4.11
N ALA A 143 12.82 -9.66 -3.52
CA ALA A 143 11.48 -9.27 -3.96
C ALA A 143 11.20 -7.78 -3.72
N MET A 144 11.73 -7.21 -2.63
CA MET A 144 11.67 -5.77 -2.37
C MET A 144 12.41 -4.97 -3.44
N PHE A 145 13.58 -5.43 -3.92
CA PHE A 145 14.26 -4.81 -5.07
C PHE A 145 13.44 -4.92 -6.36
N THR A 146 12.78 -6.05 -6.61
CA THR A 146 11.87 -6.20 -7.76
C THR A 146 10.74 -5.17 -7.71
N ALA A 147 10.08 -5.06 -6.54
CA ALA A 147 9.02 -4.09 -6.31
C ALA A 147 9.53 -2.64 -6.43
N ALA A 148 10.73 -2.35 -5.91
CA ALA A 148 11.35 -1.04 -6.00
C ALA A 148 11.60 -0.62 -7.46
N GLY A 149 12.15 -1.51 -8.30
CA GLY A 149 12.37 -1.22 -9.72
C GLY A 149 11.08 -0.89 -10.46
N ILE A 150 9.98 -1.59 -10.15
CA ILE A 150 8.65 -1.27 -10.68
C ILE A 150 8.20 0.12 -10.20
N GLY A 151 8.33 0.41 -8.90
CA GLY A 151 7.98 1.69 -8.32
C GLY A 151 8.77 2.86 -8.92
N THR A 152 10.07 2.69 -9.14
CA THR A 152 10.94 3.69 -9.77
C THR A 152 10.49 4.02 -11.18
N VAL A 153 10.20 3.01 -12.01
CA VAL A 153 9.69 3.26 -13.37
C VAL A 153 8.34 3.96 -13.35
N ILE A 154 7.43 3.60 -12.44
CA ILE A 154 6.14 4.29 -12.32
C ILE A 154 6.34 5.75 -11.91
N ALA A 155 7.25 6.02 -10.96
CA ALA A 155 7.57 7.37 -10.51
C ALA A 155 8.18 8.22 -11.64
N GLU A 156 9.08 7.66 -12.44
CA GLU A 156 9.75 8.33 -13.55
C GLU A 156 8.77 8.63 -14.70
N ARG A 157 7.91 7.67 -15.05
CA ARG A 157 7.00 7.81 -16.21
C ARG A 157 5.70 8.54 -15.90
N ALA A 158 5.26 8.54 -14.65
CA ALA A 158 3.95 9.05 -14.25
C ALA A 158 4.01 9.87 -12.95
N PHE A 159 3.35 9.40 -11.89
CA PHE A 159 3.27 10.03 -10.59
C PHE A 159 3.01 8.94 -9.54
N ILE A 160 3.36 9.24 -8.29
CA ILE A 160 3.11 8.36 -7.14
C ILE A 160 2.18 8.98 -6.09
N ALA A 161 1.83 10.26 -6.23
CA ALA A 161 1.02 10.99 -5.25
C ALA A 161 -0.46 11.09 -5.67
N GLY A 162 -1.36 10.88 -4.70
CA GLY A 162 -2.81 10.99 -4.87
C GLY A 162 -3.25 12.38 -5.33
N ALA A 163 -2.66 13.43 -4.76
CA ALA A 163 -2.88 14.82 -5.13
C ALA A 163 -2.66 15.12 -6.62
N THR A 164 -1.73 14.42 -7.29
CA THR A 164 -1.39 14.70 -8.68
C THR A 164 -2.22 13.85 -9.64
N GLY A 165 -2.40 12.57 -9.33
CA GLY A 165 -2.90 11.60 -10.29
C GLY A 165 -4.04 10.70 -9.83
N GLY A 166 -4.63 10.99 -8.67
CA GLY A 166 -5.64 10.15 -8.05
C GLY A 166 -5.03 8.94 -7.34
N CYS A 167 -5.86 8.15 -6.67
CA CYS A 167 -5.39 7.05 -5.84
C CYS A 167 -4.87 5.86 -6.65
N GLN A 168 -5.07 5.84 -7.97
CA GLN A 168 -4.34 4.96 -8.89
C GLN A 168 -2.81 5.16 -8.78
N ALA A 169 -2.35 6.39 -8.49
CA ALA A 169 -0.95 6.73 -8.31
C ALA A 169 -0.34 6.08 -7.06
N GLU A 170 -1.17 5.86 -6.04
CA GLU A 170 -0.72 5.34 -4.73
C GLU A 170 -1.02 3.85 -4.63
N ILE A 171 -2.32 3.50 -4.58
CA ILE A 171 -2.79 2.13 -4.41
C ILE A 171 -2.57 1.31 -5.69
N GLY A 172 -2.75 1.91 -6.87
CA GLY A 172 -2.46 1.25 -8.14
C GLY A 172 -0.97 0.91 -8.26
N SER A 173 -0.09 1.88 -7.99
CA SER A 173 1.36 1.66 -7.97
C SER A 173 1.78 0.61 -6.93
N ALA A 174 1.28 0.71 -5.70
CA ALA A 174 1.58 -0.27 -4.65
C ALA A 174 1.10 -1.69 -5.03
N SER A 175 -0.06 -1.80 -5.69
CA SER A 175 -0.59 -3.06 -6.20
C SER A 175 0.30 -3.62 -7.30
N ALA A 176 0.77 -2.79 -8.22
CA ALA A 176 1.69 -3.17 -9.29
C ALA A 176 3.05 -3.64 -8.77
N MET A 177 3.62 -2.89 -7.81
CA MET A 177 4.86 -3.25 -7.11
C MET A 177 4.72 -4.59 -6.37
N ALA A 178 3.65 -4.77 -5.61
CA ALA A 178 3.39 -6.01 -4.88
C ALA A 178 3.14 -7.20 -5.82
N ALA A 179 2.42 -7.00 -6.94
CA ALA A 179 2.14 -8.07 -7.91
C ALA A 179 3.42 -8.57 -8.59
N GLY A 180 4.28 -7.66 -9.05
CA GLY A 180 5.54 -8.03 -9.67
C GLY A 180 6.51 -8.70 -8.69
N GLY A 181 6.62 -8.18 -7.46
CA GLY A 181 7.41 -8.83 -6.41
C GLY A 181 6.86 -10.20 -6.01
N LEU A 182 5.54 -10.37 -5.96
CA LEU A 182 4.92 -11.66 -5.70
C LEU A 182 5.16 -12.66 -6.84
N ALA A 183 5.03 -12.23 -8.10
CA ALA A 183 5.36 -13.08 -9.24
C ALA A 183 6.81 -13.58 -9.19
N TYR A 184 7.75 -12.72 -8.79
CA TYR A 184 9.14 -13.12 -8.53
C TYR A 184 9.25 -14.18 -7.41
N LEU A 185 8.55 -13.98 -6.29
CA LEU A 185 8.52 -14.92 -5.16
C LEU A 185 7.89 -16.27 -5.53
N MET A 186 6.97 -16.29 -6.50
CA MET A 186 6.36 -17.50 -7.06
C MET A 186 7.25 -18.21 -8.10
N GLY A 187 8.43 -17.66 -8.38
CA GLY A 187 9.38 -18.23 -9.36
C GLY A 187 9.08 -17.84 -10.82
N GLY A 188 8.30 -16.78 -11.04
CA GLY A 188 8.08 -16.21 -12.37
C GLY A 188 9.34 -15.57 -12.94
N GLY A 189 9.45 -15.59 -14.28
CA GLY A 189 10.51 -14.89 -15.01
C GLY A 189 10.21 -13.41 -15.16
N GLU A 190 11.10 -12.71 -15.87
CA GLU A 190 11.02 -11.26 -16.09
C GLU A 190 9.70 -10.85 -16.76
N GLN A 191 9.15 -11.69 -17.65
CA GLN A 191 7.89 -11.42 -18.33
C GLN A 191 6.69 -11.56 -17.38
N GLU A 192 6.65 -12.59 -16.54
CA GLU A 192 5.59 -12.77 -15.55
C GLU A 192 5.57 -11.60 -14.54
N ILE A 193 6.75 -11.13 -14.11
CA ILE A 193 6.89 -9.98 -13.21
C ILE A 193 6.23 -8.73 -13.81
N VAL A 194 6.59 -8.36 -15.04
CA VAL A 194 6.07 -7.13 -15.66
C VAL A 194 4.61 -7.27 -16.10
N HIS A 195 4.16 -8.49 -16.46
CA HIS A 195 2.75 -8.74 -16.76
C HIS A 195 1.86 -8.70 -15.51
N ALA A 196 2.31 -9.26 -14.39
CA ALA A 196 1.61 -9.17 -13.10
C ALA A 196 1.46 -7.70 -12.69
N SER A 197 2.55 -6.93 -12.76
CA SER A 197 2.56 -5.50 -12.50
C SER A 197 1.58 -4.73 -13.40
N ALA A 198 1.62 -4.97 -14.72
CA ALA A 198 0.72 -4.33 -15.67
C ALA A 198 -0.76 -4.67 -15.44
N MET A 199 -1.06 -5.93 -15.07
CA MET A 199 -2.41 -6.38 -14.73
C MET A 199 -2.95 -5.74 -13.46
N ALA A 200 -2.12 -5.67 -12.42
CA ALA A 200 -2.49 -5.01 -11.19
C ALA A 200 -2.73 -3.51 -11.41
N LEU A 201 -1.82 -2.82 -12.11
CA LEU A 201 -1.96 -1.39 -12.36
C LEU A 201 -3.21 -1.08 -13.20
N LYS A 202 -3.43 -1.79 -14.31
CA LYS A 202 -4.57 -1.52 -15.19
C LYS A 202 -5.92 -1.79 -14.52
N GLY A 203 -5.98 -2.72 -13.57
CA GLY A 203 -7.18 -3.02 -12.79
C GLY A 203 -7.65 -1.86 -11.90
N LEU A 204 -6.78 -0.87 -11.66
CA LEU A 204 -7.05 0.27 -10.76
C LEU A 204 -6.96 1.63 -11.46
N LEU A 205 -6.88 1.67 -12.79
CA LEU A 205 -6.86 2.92 -13.55
C LEU A 205 -8.15 3.73 -13.35
N GLY A 206 -8.00 5.05 -13.24
CA GLY A 206 -9.10 5.97 -13.01
C GLY A 206 -9.55 6.09 -11.54
N LEU A 207 -8.89 5.41 -10.61
CA LEU A 207 -9.24 5.50 -9.19
C LEU A 207 -8.95 6.92 -8.65
N VAL A 208 -10.02 7.64 -8.32
CA VAL A 208 -9.99 9.01 -7.75
C VAL A 208 -9.42 9.04 -6.33
N CYS A 209 -8.86 10.16 -5.88
CA CYS A 209 -8.41 10.34 -4.49
C CYS A 209 -9.24 11.41 -3.82
N ASP A 210 -10.34 11.06 -3.15
CA ASP A 210 -11.20 12.05 -2.48
C ASP A 210 -11.49 11.60 -1.04
N PRO A 211 -10.51 11.70 -0.12
CA PRO A 211 -10.61 11.18 1.24
C PRO A 211 -11.53 12.05 2.11
N VAL A 212 -12.35 11.38 2.95
CA VAL A 212 -13.26 12.06 3.87
C VAL A 212 -12.47 12.92 4.85
N ALA A 213 -12.87 14.19 4.96
CA ALA A 213 -12.23 15.21 5.81
C ALA A 213 -10.71 15.38 5.54
N GLY A 214 -10.23 15.00 4.36
CA GLY A 214 -8.80 15.07 4.02
C GLY A 214 -7.93 14.07 4.77
N LEU A 215 -8.52 13.09 5.47
CA LEU A 215 -7.79 12.15 6.31
C LEU A 215 -7.40 10.89 5.52
N VAL A 216 -6.19 10.36 5.77
CA VAL A 216 -5.71 9.09 5.20
C VAL A 216 -6.33 7.89 5.92
N GLU A 217 -7.66 7.85 5.91
CA GLU A 217 -8.48 6.91 6.69
C GLU A 217 -9.58 6.32 5.80
N VAL A 218 -10.55 7.14 5.40
CA VAL A 218 -11.70 6.73 4.60
C VAL A 218 -11.60 7.40 3.22
N PRO A 219 -11.47 6.64 2.12
CA PRO A 219 -11.54 5.18 1.99
C PRO A 219 -10.16 4.47 2.06
N CYS A 220 -9.08 5.18 2.38
CA CYS A 220 -7.69 4.74 2.21
C CYS A 220 -7.37 3.38 2.85
N VAL A 221 -7.84 3.13 4.09
CA VAL A 221 -7.61 1.85 4.79
C VAL A 221 -8.16 0.66 3.99
N LYS A 222 -9.38 0.78 3.47
CA LYS A 222 -10.03 -0.31 2.71
C LYS A 222 -9.46 -0.41 1.29
N ARG A 223 -8.93 0.69 0.73
CA ARG A 223 -8.23 0.64 -0.56
C ARG A 223 -6.93 -0.16 -0.49
N ASN A 224 -6.23 -0.17 0.64
CA ASN A 224 -5.08 -1.06 0.84
C ASN A 224 -5.48 -2.53 0.68
N VAL A 225 -6.65 -2.92 1.20
CA VAL A 225 -7.19 -4.27 1.03
C VAL A 225 -7.40 -4.60 -0.44
N ILE A 226 -8.08 -3.72 -1.17
CA ILE A 226 -8.35 -3.93 -2.60
C ILE A 226 -7.06 -3.98 -3.41
N GLY A 227 -6.10 -3.10 -3.13
CA GLY A 227 -4.78 -3.12 -3.76
C GLY A 227 -4.03 -4.43 -3.53
N ALA A 228 -4.06 -4.96 -2.31
CA ALA A 228 -3.40 -6.21 -1.97
C ALA A 228 -4.07 -7.43 -2.62
N VAL A 229 -5.40 -7.51 -2.60
CA VAL A 229 -6.17 -8.57 -3.27
C VAL A 229 -5.93 -8.56 -4.78
N ASN A 230 -5.97 -7.37 -5.39
CA ASN A 230 -5.70 -7.17 -6.81
C ASN A 230 -4.27 -7.58 -7.18
N ALA A 231 -3.30 -7.33 -6.30
CA ALA A 231 -1.91 -7.74 -6.52
C ALA A 231 -1.76 -9.27 -6.53
N VAL A 232 -2.35 -9.96 -5.56
CA VAL A 232 -2.34 -11.44 -5.49
C VAL A 232 -3.01 -12.04 -6.72
N ALA A 233 -4.22 -11.57 -7.06
CA ALA A 233 -4.94 -12.05 -8.23
C ALA A 233 -4.15 -11.82 -9.52
N SER A 234 -3.49 -10.67 -9.66
CA SER A 234 -2.69 -10.36 -10.85
C SER A 234 -1.43 -11.20 -10.97
N ALA A 235 -0.78 -11.54 -9.85
CA ALA A 235 0.32 -12.49 -9.82
C ALA A 235 -0.15 -13.89 -10.23
N ASP A 236 -1.25 -14.39 -9.66
CA ASP A 236 -1.82 -15.69 -10.04
C ASP A 236 -2.16 -15.76 -11.55
N LEU A 237 -2.76 -14.70 -12.10
CA LEU A 237 -3.04 -14.61 -13.54
C LEU A 237 -1.74 -14.72 -14.37
N ALA A 238 -0.71 -13.96 -14.00
CA ALA A 238 0.56 -13.98 -14.73
C ALA A 238 1.23 -15.35 -14.66
N MET A 239 1.26 -15.96 -13.47
CA MET A 239 1.83 -17.29 -13.25
C MET A 239 1.04 -18.40 -13.96
N ALA A 240 -0.26 -18.19 -14.23
CA ALA A 240 -1.07 -19.06 -15.07
C ALA A 240 -0.81 -18.87 -16.58
N GLY A 241 0.11 -18.00 -16.98
CA GLY A 241 0.43 -17.68 -18.37
C GLY A 241 -0.51 -16.68 -19.03
N ILE A 242 -1.36 -15.99 -18.25
CA ILE A 242 -2.24 -14.94 -18.75
C ILE A 242 -1.43 -13.64 -18.82
N THR A 243 -1.26 -13.12 -20.03
CA THR A 243 -0.43 -11.94 -20.29
C THR A 243 -1.26 -10.67 -20.44
N SER A 244 -0.65 -9.53 -20.10
CA SER A 244 -1.23 -8.24 -20.46
C SER A 244 -1.13 -8.01 -21.96
N ARG A 245 -2.28 -7.80 -22.62
CA ARG A 245 -2.33 -7.45 -24.05
C ARG A 245 -1.74 -6.09 -24.36
N ILE A 246 -1.86 -5.14 -23.43
CA ILE A 246 -1.20 -3.83 -23.52
C ILE A 246 0.15 -3.94 -22.81
N PRO A 247 1.26 -3.50 -23.44
CA PRO A 247 2.57 -3.51 -22.82
C PRO A 247 2.61 -2.80 -21.46
N PRO A 248 3.41 -3.27 -20.50
CA PRO A 248 3.46 -2.69 -19.15
C PRO A 248 3.73 -1.18 -19.13
N ASP A 249 4.70 -0.71 -19.92
CA ASP A 249 5.05 0.71 -19.98
C ASP A 249 3.90 1.58 -20.53
N GLU A 250 3.13 1.07 -21.50
CA GLU A 250 1.95 1.75 -22.03
C GLU A 250 0.81 1.82 -21.00
N VAL A 251 0.70 0.82 -20.12
CA VAL A 251 -0.26 0.88 -18.99
C VAL A 251 0.12 2.00 -18.01
N ILE A 252 1.42 2.18 -17.73
CA ILE A 252 1.92 3.27 -16.88
C ILE A 252 1.65 4.63 -17.56
N ASP A 253 1.87 4.72 -18.86
CA ASP A 253 1.58 5.94 -19.62
C ASP A 253 0.08 6.26 -19.63
N ALA A 254 -0.78 5.25 -19.73
CA ALA A 254 -2.22 5.40 -19.61
C ALA A 254 -2.61 5.92 -18.23
N MET A 255 -1.98 5.43 -17.14
CA MET A 255 -2.17 5.98 -15.80
C MET A 255 -1.88 7.48 -15.78
N ARG A 256 -0.73 7.90 -16.32
CA ARG A 256 -0.34 9.31 -16.41
C ARG A 256 -1.41 10.13 -17.13
N THR A 257 -1.80 9.71 -18.34
CA THR A 257 -2.81 10.42 -19.14
C THR A 257 -4.12 10.56 -18.39
N ILE A 258 -4.59 9.49 -17.74
CA ILE A 258 -5.81 9.52 -16.94
C ILE A 258 -5.68 10.50 -15.77
N GLY A 259 -4.58 10.47 -15.01
CA GLY A 259 -4.42 11.37 -13.86
C GLY A 259 -4.25 12.84 -14.25
N MET A 260 -3.67 13.13 -15.42
CA MET A 260 -3.65 14.48 -15.99
C MET A 260 -5.06 14.95 -16.38
N ALA A 261 -5.90 14.04 -16.89
CA ALA A 261 -7.27 14.34 -17.28
C ALA A 261 -8.26 14.40 -16.10
N LEU A 262 -7.90 13.85 -14.93
CA LEU A 262 -8.75 13.92 -13.73
C LEU A 262 -8.98 15.39 -13.32
N PRO A 263 -10.25 15.82 -13.14
CA PRO A 263 -10.56 17.12 -12.56
C PRO A 263 -9.92 17.30 -11.19
N CYS A 264 -9.53 18.53 -10.85
CA CYS A 264 -8.94 18.85 -9.54
C CYS A 264 -9.86 18.40 -8.38
N SER A 265 -11.18 18.54 -8.54
CA SER A 265 -12.20 18.14 -7.55
C SER A 265 -12.29 16.64 -7.29
N LEU A 266 -11.71 15.79 -8.16
CA LEU A 266 -11.65 14.33 -7.99
C LEU A 266 -10.25 13.84 -7.61
N LYS A 267 -9.36 14.79 -7.32
CA LYS A 267 -8.10 14.56 -6.61
C LYS A 267 -8.32 14.95 -5.15
N GLU A 268 -7.23 15.08 -4.41
CA GLU A 268 -7.21 15.13 -2.93
C GLU A 268 -7.86 16.39 -2.31
N THR A 269 -8.67 17.15 -3.05
CA THR A 269 -9.29 18.40 -2.59
C THR A 269 -10.52 18.21 -1.71
N GLY A 270 -11.18 17.04 -1.73
CA GLY A 270 -12.37 16.79 -0.92
C GLY A 270 -13.69 17.29 -1.54
N GLU A 271 -13.67 17.77 -2.79
CA GLU A 271 -14.74 18.59 -3.35
C GLU A 271 -15.75 17.84 -4.24
N GLY A 272 -15.38 16.67 -4.78
CA GLY A 272 -16.15 16.05 -5.87
C GLY A 272 -16.59 14.61 -5.67
N GLY A 273 -16.01 13.87 -4.73
CA GLY A 273 -16.21 12.42 -4.58
C GLY A 273 -16.86 12.02 -3.25
N LEU A 274 -16.21 11.10 -2.54
CA LEU A 274 -16.71 10.55 -1.28
C LEU A 274 -16.77 11.60 -0.17
N ALA A 275 -15.81 12.51 -0.11
CA ALA A 275 -15.75 13.58 0.88
C ALA A 275 -16.92 14.57 0.74
N ALA A 276 -17.35 14.83 -0.50
CA ALA A 276 -18.45 15.73 -0.83
C ALA A 276 -19.85 15.13 -0.58
N THR A 277 -19.96 13.88 -0.13
CA THR A 277 -21.25 13.27 0.20
C THR A 277 -21.87 13.90 1.45
N PRO A 278 -23.21 13.80 1.65
CA PRO A 278 -23.85 14.35 2.84
C PRO A 278 -23.28 13.83 4.16
N THR A 279 -22.82 12.57 4.20
CA THR A 279 -22.16 12.01 5.38
C THR A 279 -20.71 12.50 5.51
N GLY A 280 -19.97 12.60 4.40
CA GLY A 280 -18.61 13.13 4.40
C GLY A 280 -18.53 14.58 4.89
N LEU A 281 -19.45 15.43 4.41
CA LEU A 281 -19.57 16.82 4.85
C LEU A 281 -19.90 16.93 6.34
N LYS A 282 -20.83 16.12 6.85
CA LYS A 282 -21.14 16.07 8.29
C LYS A 282 -19.93 15.69 9.14
N VAL A 283 -19.19 14.67 8.73
CA VAL A 283 -17.96 14.25 9.42
C VAL A 283 -16.94 15.39 9.43
N MET A 284 -16.75 16.08 8.30
CA MET A 284 -15.85 17.23 8.22
C MET A 284 -16.29 18.37 9.16
N GLU A 285 -17.58 18.69 9.22
CA GLU A 285 -18.12 19.70 10.14
C GLU A 285 -17.94 19.31 11.61
N GLU A 286 -18.19 18.05 11.97
CA GLU A 286 -18.01 17.54 13.34
C GLU A 286 -16.54 17.59 13.78
N LEU A 287 -15.63 17.25 12.87
CA LEU A 287 -14.18 17.32 13.10
C LEU A 287 -13.61 18.74 13.04
N ALA A 288 -14.37 19.75 12.60
CA ALA A 288 -13.95 21.15 12.64
C ALA A 288 -14.32 21.85 13.96
N ARG A 289 -15.26 21.30 14.74
CA ARG A 289 -15.68 21.88 16.03
C ARG A 289 -14.55 21.81 17.08
N PRO A 290 -14.45 22.75 18.03
CA PRO A 290 -13.51 22.63 19.15
C PRO A 290 -13.74 21.32 19.93
N GLU A 291 -12.67 20.68 20.43
CA GLU A 291 -12.78 19.41 21.17
C GLU A 291 -13.75 19.47 22.37
N GLU A 292 -13.91 20.65 22.98
CA GLU A 292 -14.84 20.90 24.09
C GLU A 292 -16.33 20.79 23.69
N GLU A 293 -16.64 20.99 22.42
CA GLU A 293 -18.00 20.93 21.85
C GLU A 293 -18.29 19.60 21.14
N ARG A 294 -17.24 18.82 20.84
CA ARG A 294 -17.36 17.44 20.37
C ARG A 294 -17.69 16.57 21.58
N GLY A 295 -18.99 16.45 21.89
CA GLY A 295 -19.49 15.64 23.00
C GLY A 295 -18.85 14.25 23.03
N THR A 296 -17.81 14.09 23.84
CA THR A 296 -17.07 12.84 23.96
C THR A 296 -17.82 11.95 24.96
N PRO A 297 -18.19 10.72 24.57
CA PRO A 297 -18.59 9.72 25.56
C PRO A 297 -17.35 9.26 26.32
N GLY A 298 -17.13 9.81 27.52
CA GLY A 298 -16.23 9.21 28.50
C GLY A 298 -14.93 9.96 28.79
N TYR A 299 -15.01 11.21 29.26
CA TYR A 299 -14.09 11.67 30.31
C TYR A 299 -14.86 12.61 31.24
N ARG A 300 -15.61 12.04 32.20
CA ARG A 300 -16.06 12.83 33.35
C ARG A 300 -14.78 13.32 34.02
N LYS A 301 -14.58 14.65 34.07
CA LYS A 301 -13.68 15.28 35.03
C LYS A 301 -14.09 14.80 36.42
N SER A 302 -13.51 13.71 36.90
CA SER A 302 -13.67 13.26 38.27
C SER A 302 -13.01 14.29 39.17
N ASP A 303 -13.84 15.05 39.87
CA ASP A 303 -13.65 15.42 41.27
C ASP A 303 -12.24 15.86 41.70
N ARG A 304 -11.68 16.86 41.01
CA ARG A 304 -10.61 17.70 41.58
C ARG A 304 -11.16 19.06 41.97
N ASN A 305 -12.07 19.10 42.94
CA ASN A 305 -12.37 20.29 43.76
C ASN A 305 -13.29 20.01 44.96
N ARG A 306 -13.05 18.92 45.70
CA ARG A 306 -13.61 18.71 47.04
C ARG A 306 -12.52 18.19 47.97
N ASP A 307 -11.53 19.03 48.28
CA ASP A 307 -10.79 18.94 49.54
C ASP A 307 -9.89 20.16 49.77
N LEU A 308 -10.49 21.32 50.04
CA LEU A 308 -9.79 22.48 50.61
C LEU A 308 -10.63 23.27 51.63
N ARG A 309 -11.59 22.62 52.30
CA ARG A 309 -12.25 23.18 53.50
C ARG A 309 -12.54 22.07 54.49
N GLY A 310 -11.64 21.85 55.44
CA GLY A 310 -11.93 21.02 56.60
C GLY A 310 -10.73 20.38 57.27
N LYS A 311 -9.85 21.19 57.86
CA LYS A 311 -9.23 21.01 59.20
C LYS A 311 -8.15 22.06 59.42
#